data_AF-A0A939JVP1-F1
#
_entry.id   AF-A0A939JVP1-F1
#
_cell.length_a   1.000
_cell.length_b   1.000
_cell.length_c   1.000
_cell.angle_alpha   90.00
_cell.angle_beta   90.00
_cell.angle_gamma   90.00
#
_symmetry.space_group_name_H-M   'P 1'
#
loop_
_entity.id
_entity.type
_entity.pdbx_description
1 polymer ?
#
loop_
_entity_poly.entity_id
_entity_poly.type
_entity_poly.pdbx_seq_one_letter_code
_entity_poly.pdbx_strand_id
1 'polypeptide(L)'
;MELPTLTEAGVWGSIVSGLAAAVALGFNARMLALQQKSNDATTLFAVVANIREAETRLTASVVEPIAFKAELNNYLNLLETFAAAVNHKLFGKSTLCIATDRLITDLGMLLSDETTREQIRGAVTSDETFSELRAFWRRNRMKVNAAIEAHSKTPDDHTDHQAA
;
A
#
# COMPACT_ATOMS: atom_id res chain seq x y z
N MET A 1 24.74 14.28 14.20
CA MET A 1 23.60 13.39 14.50
C MET A 1 22.39 14.29 14.45
N GLU A 2 21.90 14.56 13.24
CA GLU A 2 20.78 15.48 13.02
C GLU A 2 19.49 14.71 13.27
N LEU A 3 18.69 15.20 14.21
CA LEU A 3 17.34 14.70 14.46
C LEU A 3 16.48 14.95 13.21
N PRO A 4 15.65 13.99 12.77
CA PRO A 4 14.71 14.24 11.68
C PRO A 4 13.83 15.44 12.06
N THR A 5 13.73 16.40 11.14
CA THR A 5 12.88 17.58 11.33
C THR A 5 11.42 17.12 11.44
N LEU A 6 10.63 17.74 12.32
CA LEU A 6 9.24 17.36 12.62
C LEU A 6 8.33 17.23 11.37
N THR A 7 8.76 17.82 10.26
CA THR A 7 8.15 17.70 8.92
C THR A 7 8.28 16.31 8.31
N GLU A 8 9.41 15.60 8.47
CA GLU A 8 9.59 14.26 7.87
C GLU A 8 8.72 13.20 8.56
N ALA A 9 8.68 13.21 9.90
CA ALA A 9 7.83 12.30 10.67
C ALA A 9 6.33 12.47 10.36
N GLY A 10 5.89 13.70 10.07
CA GLY A 10 4.51 13.98 9.64
C GLY A 10 4.17 13.41 8.25
N VAL A 11 5.13 13.44 7.33
CA VAL A 11 4.96 12.88 5.98
C VAL A 11 4.91 11.36 6.01
N TRP A 12 5.85 10.72 6.72
CA TRP A 12 5.86 9.25 6.90
C TRP A 12 4.60 8.74 7.60
N GLY A 13 4.08 9.48 8.59
CA GLY A 13 2.83 9.15 9.27
C GLY A 13 1.61 9.13 8.34
N SER A 14 1.59 10.01 7.34
CA SER A 14 0.50 10.10 6.35
C SER A 14 0.45 8.88 5.45
N ILE A 15 1.61 8.40 4.98
CA ILE A 15 1.73 7.19 4.15
C ILE A 15 1.22 5.97 4.90
N VAL A 16 1.70 5.79 6.12
CA VAL A 16 1.33 4.65 6.97
C VAL A 16 -0.16 4.64 7.31
N SER A 17 -0.70 5.81 7.69
CA SER A 17 -2.12 5.92 8.01
C SER A 17 -3.02 5.61 6.81
N GLY A 18 -2.60 6.02 5.61
CA GLY A 18 -3.30 5.68 4.38
C GLY A 18 -3.25 4.18 4.08
N LEU A 19 -2.08 3.54 4.23
CA LEU A 19 -1.95 2.09 4.00
C LEU A 19 -2.90 1.32 4.93
N ALA A 20 -2.90 1.66 6.21
CA ALA A 20 -3.78 1.05 7.21
C ALA A 20 -5.27 1.28 6.91
N ALA A 21 -5.65 2.48 6.47
CA ALA A 21 -7.04 2.81 6.11
C ALA A 21 -7.53 1.97 4.91
N ALA A 22 -6.66 1.75 3.92
CA ALA A 22 -7.00 0.94 2.77
C ALA A 22 -7.14 -0.56 3.10
N VAL A 23 -6.43 -1.08 4.12
CA VAL A 23 -6.73 -2.42 4.67
C VAL A 23 -8.12 -2.42 5.28
N ALA A 24 -8.43 -1.44 6.14
CA ALA A 24 -9.70 -1.41 6.87
C ALA A 24 -10.92 -1.33 5.93
N LEU A 25 -10.86 -0.48 4.91
CA LEU A 25 -11.97 -0.29 3.95
C LEU A 25 -12.13 -1.48 2.99
N GLY A 26 -11.02 -2.00 2.45
CA GLY A 26 -11.05 -3.15 1.53
C GLY A 26 -11.45 -4.46 2.21
N PHE A 27 -11.02 -4.66 3.46
CA PHE A 27 -11.27 -5.87 4.22
C PHE A 27 -12.72 -5.94 4.72
N ASN A 28 -13.24 -4.88 5.35
CA ASN A 28 -14.58 -4.88 5.95
C ASN A 28 -15.68 -5.14 4.91
N ALA A 29 -15.57 -4.54 3.72
CA ALA A 29 -16.61 -4.69 2.69
C ALA A 29 -16.64 -6.09 2.06
N ARG A 30 -15.49 -6.76 1.92
CA ARG A 30 -15.40 -8.05 1.21
C ARG A 30 -15.51 -9.26 2.14
N MET A 31 -15.14 -9.12 3.41
CA MET A 31 -15.22 -10.18 4.40
C MET A 31 -16.67 -10.60 4.71
N LEU A 32 -17.61 -9.64 4.70
CA LEU A 32 -19.04 -9.94 4.82
C LEU A 32 -19.56 -10.87 3.71
N ALA A 33 -18.94 -10.84 2.53
CA ALA A 33 -19.32 -11.69 1.40
C ALA A 33 -18.65 -13.08 1.41
N LEU A 34 -17.63 -13.31 2.25
CA LEU A 34 -16.74 -14.47 2.17
C LEU A 34 -16.93 -15.55 3.22
N GLN A 35 -17.85 -15.37 4.17
CA GLN A 35 -18.16 -16.38 5.19
C GLN A 35 -18.58 -17.77 4.65
N GLN A 36 -18.79 -17.92 3.33
CA GLN A 36 -19.29 -19.16 2.73
C GLN A 36 -18.19 -20.12 2.20
N LYS A 37 -16.91 -19.75 2.14
CA LYS A 37 -15.82 -20.62 1.64
C LYS A 37 -14.61 -20.68 2.60
N SER A 38 -14.59 -21.72 3.43
CA SER A 38 -13.61 -21.92 4.52
C SER A 38 -12.13 -21.83 4.09
N ASN A 39 -11.74 -22.45 2.97
CA ASN A 39 -10.32 -22.51 2.58
C ASN A 39 -9.79 -21.17 2.01
N ASP A 40 -10.62 -20.45 1.25
CA ASP A 40 -10.26 -19.12 0.68
C ASP A 40 -10.20 -18.06 1.79
N ALA A 41 -11.08 -18.16 2.78
CA ALA A 41 -11.07 -17.29 3.95
C ALA A 41 -9.76 -17.41 4.73
N THR A 42 -9.26 -18.62 4.99
CA THR A 42 -7.99 -18.83 5.71
C THR A 42 -6.80 -18.19 4.99
N THR A 43 -6.69 -18.37 3.66
CA THR A 43 -5.64 -17.72 2.87
C THR A 43 -5.77 -16.20 2.90
N LEU A 44 -6.99 -15.68 2.81
CA LEU A 44 -7.24 -14.25 2.90
C LEU A 44 -6.83 -13.68 4.27
N PHE A 45 -7.17 -14.37 5.36
CA PHE A 45 -6.76 -13.97 6.71
C PHE A 45 -5.25 -13.90 6.86
N ALA A 46 -4.54 -14.90 6.33
CA ALA A 46 -3.08 -14.92 6.36
C ALA A 46 -2.48 -13.74 5.57
N VAL A 47 -3.02 -13.45 4.37
CA VAL A 47 -2.61 -12.29 3.56
C VAL A 47 -2.79 -10.99 4.34
N VAL A 48 -3.95 -10.79 4.97
CA VAL A 48 -4.28 -9.58 5.71
C VAL A 48 -3.43 -9.42 6.97
N ALA A 49 -3.15 -10.51 7.68
CA ALA A 49 -2.26 -10.51 8.83
C ALA A 49 -0.84 -10.05 8.45
N ASN A 50 -0.29 -10.61 7.36
CA ASN A 50 1.04 -10.23 6.86
C ASN A 50 1.12 -8.75 6.47
N ILE A 51 0.08 -8.21 5.83
CA ILE A 51 0.00 -6.77 5.49
C ILE A 51 0.03 -5.92 6.76
N ARG A 52 -0.84 -6.23 7.72
CA ARG A 52 -0.96 -5.47 8.96
C ARG A 52 0.33 -5.49 9.78
N GLU A 53 1.01 -6.63 9.81
CA GLU A 53 2.28 -6.77 10.51
C GLU A 53 3.37 -5.91 9.85
N ALA A 54 3.45 -5.93 8.51
CA ALA A 54 4.40 -5.11 7.77
C ALA A 54 4.10 -3.62 7.91
N GLU A 55 2.82 -3.22 7.89
CA GLU A 55 2.40 -1.84 8.19
C GLU A 55 2.78 -1.42 9.59
N THR A 56 2.56 -2.28 10.59
CA THR A 56 2.90 -1.96 11.98
C THR A 56 4.40 -1.71 12.14
N ARG A 57 5.25 -2.50 11.47
CA ARG A 57 6.70 -2.25 11.42
C ARG A 57 7.05 -0.94 10.71
N LEU A 58 6.39 -0.65 9.60
CA LEU A 58 6.57 0.61 8.89
C LEU A 58 6.14 1.81 9.75
N THR A 59 5.02 1.71 10.48
CA THR A 59 4.57 2.70 11.47
C THR A 59 5.60 2.93 12.57
N ALA A 60 6.12 1.84 13.14
CA ALA A 60 7.06 1.93 14.25
C ALA A 60 8.39 2.59 13.85
N SER A 61 8.74 2.55 12.57
CA SER A 61 9.98 3.12 12.03
C SER A 61 9.84 4.56 11.52
N VAL A 62 8.64 5.16 11.54
CA VAL A 62 8.36 6.54 11.08
C VAL A 62 9.26 7.61 11.73
N VAL A 63 9.70 7.37 12.97
CA VAL A 63 10.56 8.30 13.71
C VAL A 63 12.05 8.20 13.33
N GLU A 64 12.47 7.15 12.61
CA GLU A 64 13.86 6.89 12.27
C GLU A 64 14.04 6.71 10.74
N PRO A 65 14.63 7.67 10.01
CA PRO A 65 14.68 7.64 8.54
C PRO A 65 15.39 6.39 7.95
N ILE A 66 16.44 5.91 8.61
CA ILE A 66 17.18 4.72 8.16
C ILE A 66 16.33 3.46 8.36
N ALA A 67 15.66 3.35 9.51
CA ALA A 67 14.77 2.23 9.81
C ALA A 67 13.56 2.24 8.88
N PHE A 68 12.98 3.42 8.63
CA PHE A 68 11.85 3.59 7.72
C PHE A 68 12.19 3.09 6.32
N LYS A 69 13.35 3.49 5.79
CA LYS A 69 13.78 3.06 4.45
C LYS A 69 13.99 1.54 4.36
N ALA A 70 14.50 0.92 5.42
CA ALA A 70 14.65 -0.53 5.49
C ALA A 70 13.29 -1.24 5.53
N GLU A 71 12.35 -0.76 6.36
CA GLU A 71 11.01 -1.33 6.43
C GLU A 71 10.18 -1.07 5.18
N LEU A 72 10.39 0.05 4.48
CA LEU A 72 9.78 0.30 3.18
C LEU A 72 10.27 -0.73 2.14
N ASN A 73 11.55 -1.08 2.15
CA ASN A 73 12.07 -2.14 1.30
C ASN A 73 11.50 -3.52 1.67
N ASN A 74 11.33 -3.81 2.96
CA ASN A 74 10.66 -5.03 3.41
C ASN A 74 9.19 -5.08 2.94
N TYR A 75 8.50 -3.93 2.98
CA TYR A 75 7.14 -3.79 2.47
C TYR A 75 7.10 -4.03 0.96
N LEU A 76 8.04 -3.47 0.19
CA LEU A 76 8.17 -3.73 -1.24
C LEU A 76 8.40 -5.20 -1.57
N ASN A 77 9.23 -5.91 -0.79
CA ASN A 77 9.43 -7.35 -0.94
C ASN A 77 8.14 -8.15 -0.69
N LEU A 78 7.32 -7.71 0.26
CA LEU A 78 6.00 -8.29 0.48
C LEU A 78 5.07 -8.04 -0.73
N LEU A 79 5.04 -6.80 -1.25
CA LEU A 79 4.25 -6.46 -2.43
C LEU A 79 4.68 -7.25 -3.67
N GLU A 80 5.97 -7.51 -3.86
CA GLU A 80 6.48 -8.39 -4.92
C GLU A 80 5.95 -9.80 -4.79
N THR A 81 5.99 -10.37 -3.58
CA THR A 81 5.48 -11.71 -3.31
C THR A 81 3.97 -11.80 -3.60
N PHE A 82 3.22 -10.76 -3.26
CA PHE A 82 1.80 -10.68 -3.61
C PHE A 82 1.55 -10.45 -5.09
N ALA A 83 2.34 -9.62 -5.75
CA ALA A 83 2.27 -9.44 -7.18
C ALA A 83 2.52 -10.77 -7.90
N ALA A 84 3.48 -11.57 -7.45
CA ALA A 84 3.72 -12.93 -7.95
C ALA A 84 2.48 -13.81 -7.76
N ALA A 85 1.93 -13.85 -6.54
CA ALA A 85 0.76 -14.66 -6.24
C ALA A 85 -0.48 -14.25 -7.08
N VAL A 86 -0.64 -12.96 -7.34
CA VAL A 86 -1.72 -12.43 -8.19
C VAL A 86 -1.45 -12.72 -9.67
N ASN A 87 -0.24 -12.47 -10.16
CA ASN A 87 0.14 -12.65 -11.55
C ASN A 87 0.00 -14.10 -12.00
N HIS A 88 0.35 -15.03 -11.11
CA HIS A 88 0.26 -16.48 -11.33
C HIS A 88 -1.06 -17.10 -10.86
N LYS A 89 -2.02 -16.28 -10.39
CA LYS A 89 -3.36 -16.71 -9.94
C LYS A 89 -3.31 -17.83 -8.87
N LEU A 90 -2.36 -17.73 -7.93
CA LEU A 90 -2.17 -18.71 -6.86
C LEU A 90 -3.29 -18.63 -5.81
N PHE A 91 -4.00 -17.50 -5.75
CA PHE A 91 -5.14 -17.30 -4.87
C PHE A 91 -6.46 -17.80 -5.47
N GLY A 92 -7.39 -18.19 -4.58
CA GLY A 92 -8.79 -18.35 -4.95
C GLY A 92 -9.38 -17.06 -5.53
N LYS A 93 -10.44 -17.17 -6.33
CA LYS A 93 -11.01 -16.04 -7.10
C LYS A 93 -11.26 -14.78 -6.25
N SER A 94 -11.74 -14.94 -5.02
CA SER A 94 -12.08 -13.82 -4.14
C SER A 94 -10.84 -13.18 -3.54
N THR A 95 -9.93 -14.00 -3.00
CA THR A 95 -8.63 -13.53 -2.49
C THR A 95 -7.81 -12.86 -3.59
N LEU A 96 -7.85 -13.39 -4.83
CA LEU A 96 -7.21 -12.79 -5.99
C LEU A 96 -7.75 -11.38 -6.29
N CYS A 97 -9.07 -11.21 -6.25
CA CYS A 97 -9.71 -9.91 -6.47
C CYS A 97 -9.32 -8.91 -5.37
N ILE A 98 -9.30 -9.35 -4.10
CA ILE A 98 -8.90 -8.50 -2.96
C ILE A 98 -7.43 -8.12 -3.04
N ALA A 99 -6.54 -9.09 -3.27
CA ALA A 99 -5.11 -8.86 -3.39
C ALA A 99 -4.79 -7.93 -4.57
N THR A 100 -5.51 -8.06 -5.70
CA THR A 100 -5.37 -7.16 -6.86
C THR A 100 -5.75 -5.72 -6.50
N ASP A 101 -6.93 -5.52 -5.89
CA ASP A 101 -7.39 -4.18 -5.52
C ASP A 101 -6.46 -3.55 -4.49
N ARG A 102 -5.99 -4.36 -3.52
CA ARG A 102 -5.03 -3.92 -2.50
C ARG A 102 -3.72 -3.46 -3.11
N LEU A 103 -3.11 -4.25 -4.00
CA LEU A 103 -1.89 -3.87 -4.71
C LEU A 103 -2.06 -2.59 -5.51
N ILE A 104 -3.23 -2.38 -6.15
CA ILE A 104 -3.52 -1.13 -6.87
C ILE A 104 -3.54 0.06 -5.92
N THR A 105 -4.24 -0.07 -4.79
CA THR A 105 -4.34 1.00 -3.80
C THR A 105 -3.00 1.32 -3.16
N ASP A 106 -2.23 0.30 -2.77
CA ASP A 106 -0.93 0.51 -2.09
C ASP A 106 0.08 1.15 -3.03
N LEU A 107 0.15 0.69 -4.29
CA LEU A 107 0.97 1.34 -5.32
C LEU A 107 0.50 2.76 -5.61
N GLY A 108 -0.81 3.00 -5.68
CA GLY A 108 -1.36 4.32 -5.92
C GLY A 108 -0.98 5.31 -4.83
N MET A 109 -1.07 4.89 -3.57
CA MET A 109 -0.71 5.69 -2.42
C MET A 109 0.80 5.97 -2.35
N LEU A 110 1.61 4.92 -2.46
CA LEU A 110 3.07 5.01 -2.43
C LEU A 110 3.65 5.81 -3.61
N LEU A 111 2.96 5.88 -4.75
CA LEU A 111 3.38 6.71 -5.89
C LEU A 111 2.83 8.15 -5.82
N SER A 112 1.76 8.38 -5.05
CA SER A 112 1.19 9.72 -4.86
C SER A 112 2.05 10.59 -3.95
N ASP A 113 2.69 9.99 -2.95
CA ASP A 113 3.55 10.65 -1.99
C ASP A 113 4.96 10.95 -2.56
N GLU A 114 5.43 12.20 -2.44
CA GLU A 114 6.70 12.65 -3.02
C GLU A 114 7.91 11.92 -2.43
N THR A 115 7.86 11.58 -1.15
CA THR A 115 8.99 11.00 -0.41
C THR A 115 9.25 9.55 -0.79
N THR A 116 8.20 8.79 -1.08
CA THR A 116 8.30 7.40 -1.50
C THR A 116 8.32 7.23 -3.02
N ARG A 117 7.80 8.20 -3.79
CA ARG A 117 7.66 8.10 -5.25
C ARG A 117 8.92 7.67 -5.98
N GLU A 118 10.08 8.25 -5.68
CA GLU A 118 11.31 7.96 -6.43
C GLU A 118 11.80 6.53 -6.16
N GLN A 119 11.74 6.08 -4.90
CA GLN A 119 12.13 4.72 -4.51
C GLN A 119 11.18 3.67 -5.11
N ILE A 120 9.88 3.97 -5.15
CA ILE A 120 8.85 3.10 -5.71
C ILE A 120 8.91 3.09 -7.24
N ARG A 121 9.16 4.24 -7.87
CA ARG A 121 9.37 4.33 -9.32
C ARG A 121 10.57 3.47 -9.72
N GLY A 122 11.67 3.54 -8.98
CA GLY A 122 12.81 2.63 -9.17
C GLY A 122 12.39 1.16 -9.08
N ALA A 123 11.59 0.80 -8.07
CA ALA A 123 11.10 -0.56 -7.89
C ALA A 123 10.20 -1.03 -9.06
N VAL A 124 9.22 -0.24 -9.49
CA VAL A 124 8.25 -0.65 -10.53
C VAL A 124 8.77 -0.48 -11.96
N THR A 125 9.91 0.19 -12.17
CA THR A 125 10.50 0.43 -13.49
C THR A 125 11.82 -0.29 -13.74
N SER A 126 12.57 -0.66 -12.69
CA SER A 126 13.84 -1.41 -12.82
C SER A 126 13.62 -2.85 -13.29
N ASP A 127 14.60 -3.42 -14.01
CA ASP A 127 14.55 -4.79 -14.55
C ASP A 127 14.97 -5.85 -13.51
N GLU A 128 15.57 -5.49 -12.38
CA GLU A 128 16.36 -6.46 -11.59
C GLU A 128 15.72 -6.97 -10.29
N THR A 129 14.98 -6.14 -9.52
CA THR A 129 14.61 -6.51 -8.13
C THR A 129 13.13 -6.82 -7.92
N PHE A 130 12.23 -6.22 -8.71
CA PHE A 130 10.78 -6.30 -8.50
C PHE A 130 10.02 -6.61 -9.80
N SER A 131 10.38 -7.74 -10.41
CA SER A 131 9.90 -8.13 -11.74
C SER A 131 8.39 -8.40 -11.77
N GLU A 132 7.83 -8.98 -10.70
CA GLU A 132 6.42 -9.32 -10.61
C GLU A 132 5.57 -8.08 -10.32
N LEU A 133 6.05 -7.20 -9.45
CA LEU A 133 5.43 -5.91 -9.17
C LEU A 133 5.41 -5.02 -10.41
N ARG A 134 6.49 -5.02 -11.19
CA ARG A 134 6.54 -4.35 -12.49
C ARG A 134 5.57 -4.97 -13.49
N ALA A 135 5.54 -6.29 -13.61
CA ALA A 135 4.60 -6.97 -14.50
C ALA A 135 3.15 -6.67 -14.11
N PHE A 136 2.86 -6.62 -12.80
CA PHE A 136 1.57 -6.23 -12.26
C PHE A 136 1.23 -4.78 -12.60
N TRP A 137 2.16 -3.84 -12.37
CA TRP A 137 2.00 -2.42 -12.68
C TRP A 137 1.72 -2.21 -14.16
N ARG A 138 2.46 -2.87 -15.07
CA ARG A 138 2.23 -2.76 -16.52
C ARG A 138 0.81 -3.19 -16.92
N ARG A 139 0.29 -4.27 -16.31
CA ARG A 139 -1.08 -4.77 -16.58
C ARG A 139 -2.17 -3.87 -16.00
N ASN A 140 -1.90 -3.22 -14.88
CA ASN A 140 -2.89 -2.44 -14.12
C ASN A 140 -2.62 -0.92 -14.15
N ARG A 141 -1.75 -0.43 -15.03
CA ARG A 141 -1.24 0.95 -15.04
C ARG A 141 -2.33 2.00 -14.97
N MET A 142 -3.42 1.84 -15.73
CA MET A 142 -4.53 2.79 -15.72
C MET A 142 -5.23 2.86 -14.36
N LYS A 143 -5.42 1.72 -13.69
CA LYS A 143 -6.05 1.66 -12.36
C LYS A 143 -5.14 2.24 -11.28
N VAL A 144 -3.84 1.94 -11.36
CA VAL A 144 -2.85 2.51 -10.45
C VAL A 144 -2.78 4.02 -10.61
N ASN A 145 -2.73 4.54 -11.84
CA ASN A 145 -2.75 5.99 -12.10
C ASN A 145 -4.01 6.67 -11.57
N ALA A 146 -5.18 6.05 -11.74
CA ALA A 146 -6.42 6.56 -11.16
C ALA A 146 -6.36 6.60 -9.62
N ALA A 147 -5.75 5.59 -8.98
CA ALA A 147 -5.52 5.60 -7.54
C ALA A 147 -4.53 6.70 -7.12
N ILE A 148 -3.46 6.93 -7.88
CA ILE A 148 -2.52 8.05 -7.64
C ILE A 148 -3.28 9.39 -7.65
N GLU A 149 -4.12 9.62 -8.66
CA GLU A 149 -4.94 10.84 -8.77
C GLU A 149 -5.95 10.98 -7.63
N ALA A 150 -6.54 9.87 -7.18
CA ALA A 150 -7.48 9.88 -6.06
C ALA A 150 -6.78 10.25 -4.73
N HIS A 151 -5.54 9.80 -4.53
CA HIS A 151 -4.78 10.09 -3.32
C HIS A 151 -4.05 11.45 -3.37
N SER A 152 -3.74 11.98 -4.56
CA SER A 152 -3.16 13.32 -4.71
C SER A 152 -4.17 14.46 -4.58
N LYS A 153 -5.47 14.19 -4.84
CA LYS A 153 -6.58 15.15 -4.70
C LYS A 153 -7.19 15.17 -3.30
N THR A 154 -6.41 15.15 -2.23
CA THR A 154 -6.91 15.52 -0.90
C THR A 154 -6.55 16.99 -0.67
N PRO A 155 -7.43 17.97 -0.97
CA PRO A 155 -7.15 19.37 -0.71
C PRO A 155 -7.55 19.71 0.72
N ASP A 156 -6.77 20.56 1.35
CA ASP A 156 -7.27 21.48 2.38
C ASP A 156 -8.60 22.09 1.90
N ASP A 157 -9.73 21.68 2.47
CA ASP A 157 -10.98 22.43 2.33
C ASP A 157 -11.92 22.20 3.52
N HIS A 158 -11.55 22.77 4.66
CA HIS A 158 -12.49 23.33 5.62
C HIS A 158 -11.82 24.54 6.30
N THR A 159 -11.57 25.59 5.53
CA THR A 159 -11.44 26.93 6.12
C THR A 159 -12.37 27.86 5.36
N ASP A 160 -13.67 27.69 5.56
CA ASP A 160 -14.62 28.78 5.41
C ASP A 160 -15.83 28.56 6.31
N HIS A 161 -15.87 29.38 7.37
CA HIS A 161 -17.03 30.13 7.87
C HIS A 161 -16.95 30.28 9.40
N GLN A 162 -16.41 31.41 9.84
CA GLN A 162 -17.29 32.41 10.45
C GLN A 162 -16.57 33.76 10.52
N ALA A 163 -16.98 34.64 9.60
CA ALA A 163 -17.03 36.06 9.86
C ALA A 163 -18.01 36.30 11.02
N ALA A 164 -17.55 37.01 12.04
CA ALA A 164 -18.36 37.85 12.92
C ALA A 164 -17.47 38.95 13.48
#